data_AF-N8TYG2-F1
#
_entry.id   AF-N8TYG2-F1
#
_cell.length_a   1.000
_cell.length_b   1.000
_cell.length_c   1.000
_cell.angle_alpha   90.00
_cell.angle_beta   90.00
_cell.angle_gamma   90.00
#
_symmetry.space_group_name_H-M   'P 1'
#
loop_
_entity.id
_entity.type
_entity.pdbx_description
1 polymer ?
#
loop_
_entity_poly.entity_id
_entity_poly.type
_entity_poly.pdbx_seq_one_letter_code
_entity_poly.pdbx_strand_id
1 'polypeptide(L)'
;MAFFGFIPSESLLNKIQTAIAQKDSKEPLYPLRDEIALQVNDEIIDAIVTNLIHHFPETDKRETTEKLAGFVKSSVHFLLSKQLLSKAPNDVVRQSITFSEQSLFKDPQGQWRLGEALDDSLVTTLKHQFAQIQAGEKINLHALAESYKMFAEATVRHYMHDFNHTLDLGMIKRKASDLGCAAVIKAVHIAIDKIIPHLNKHELKALAEYHNGLFFH
;
A
#
# COMPACT_ATOMS: atom_id res chain seq x y z
N MET A 1 -9.28 -16.23 -3.20
CA MET A 1 -9.60 -14.97 -2.49
C MET A 1 -8.66 -13.97 -3.12
N ALA A 2 -9.19 -12.93 -3.74
CA ALA A 2 -8.34 -11.98 -4.44
C ALA A 2 -7.52 -11.13 -3.46
N PHE A 3 -6.30 -10.79 -3.87
CA PHE A 3 -5.42 -9.96 -3.05
C PHE A 3 -4.51 -9.10 -3.92
N PHE A 4 -4.11 -7.97 -3.34
CA PHE A 4 -2.96 -7.18 -3.79
C PHE A 4 -1.75 -7.58 -2.95
N GLY A 5 -0.57 -7.72 -3.55
CA GLY A 5 0.67 -7.98 -2.82
C GLY A 5 1.95 -7.64 -3.57
N PHE A 6 2.84 -6.90 -2.93
CA PHE A 6 4.20 -6.66 -3.42
C PHE A 6 5.20 -7.63 -2.78
N ILE A 7 6.36 -7.83 -3.39
CA ILE A 7 7.45 -8.60 -2.80
C ILE A 7 8.14 -7.70 -1.76
N PRO A 8 8.05 -7.98 -0.45
CA PRO A 8 8.76 -7.19 0.55
C PRO A 8 10.27 -7.39 0.39
N SER A 9 11.05 -6.39 0.76
CA SER A 9 12.50 -6.55 0.86
C SER A 9 12.85 -7.65 1.86
N GLU A 10 14.03 -8.26 1.70
CA GLU A 10 14.53 -9.24 2.66
C GLU A 10 14.58 -8.66 4.09
N SER A 11 14.94 -7.37 4.21
CA SER A 11 14.96 -6.67 5.49
C SER A 11 13.56 -6.60 6.12
N LEU A 12 12.55 -6.21 5.36
CA LEU A 12 11.17 -6.12 5.86
C LEU A 12 10.61 -7.49 6.23
N LEU A 13 10.81 -8.48 5.34
CA LEU A 13 10.37 -9.85 5.57
C LEU A 13 10.98 -10.43 6.85
N ASN A 14 12.30 -10.28 7.03
CA ASN A 14 13.00 -10.76 8.21
C ASN A 14 12.50 -10.09 9.49
N LYS A 15 12.22 -8.77 9.46
CA LYS A 15 11.64 -8.07 10.62
C LYS A 15 10.26 -8.60 10.98
N ILE A 16 9.37 -8.77 9.99
CA ILE A 16 8.02 -9.31 10.22
C ILE A 16 8.10 -10.73 10.79
N GLN A 17 8.89 -11.62 10.19
CA GLN A 17 9.07 -12.99 10.67
C GLN A 17 9.68 -13.04 12.08
N THR A 18 10.63 -12.15 12.37
CA THR A 18 11.20 -12.02 13.72
C THR A 18 10.14 -11.58 14.72
N ALA A 19 9.29 -10.61 14.36
CA ALA A 19 8.22 -10.13 15.23
C ALA A 19 7.19 -11.25 15.52
N ILE A 20 6.85 -12.05 14.51
CA ILE A 20 5.96 -13.21 14.66
C ILE A 20 6.60 -14.26 15.58
N ALA A 21 7.87 -14.61 15.37
CA ALA A 21 8.57 -15.59 16.19
C ALA A 21 8.75 -15.11 17.65
N GLN A 22 8.88 -13.80 17.87
CA GLN A 22 9.07 -13.19 19.18
C GLN A 22 7.76 -12.67 19.80
N LYS A 23 6.59 -13.01 19.25
CA LYS A 23 5.28 -12.48 19.68
C LYS A 23 5.01 -12.67 21.19
N ASP A 24 5.55 -13.72 21.79
CA ASP A 24 5.44 -14.03 23.22
C ASP A 24 6.67 -13.63 24.06
N SER A 25 7.60 -12.87 23.48
CA SER A 25 8.78 -12.37 24.18
C SER A 25 8.41 -11.45 25.35
N LYS A 26 9.28 -11.45 26.36
CA LYS A 26 9.23 -10.50 27.49
C LYS A 26 10.00 -9.20 27.19
N GLU A 27 10.85 -9.20 26.17
CA GLU A 27 11.57 -8.00 25.73
C GLU A 27 10.62 -7.03 25.02
N PRO A 28 10.86 -5.70 25.09
CA PRO A 28 9.99 -4.72 24.44
C PRO A 28 9.94 -4.91 22.91
N LEU A 29 8.74 -5.18 22.37
CA LEU A 29 8.53 -5.41 20.94
C LEU A 29 8.18 -4.13 20.15
N TYR A 30 7.86 -3.04 20.85
CA TYR A 30 7.43 -1.80 20.21
C TYR A 30 8.45 -1.20 19.21
N PRO A 31 9.80 -1.30 19.41
CA PRO A 31 10.74 -0.80 18.42
C PRO A 31 10.64 -1.55 17.09
N LEU A 32 10.51 -2.88 17.15
CA LEU A 32 10.41 -3.72 15.97
C LEU A 32 9.10 -3.44 15.20
N ARG A 33 7.99 -3.26 15.91
CA ARG A 33 6.72 -2.80 15.29
C ARG A 33 6.90 -1.46 14.57
N ASP A 34 7.57 -0.50 15.21
CA ASP A 34 7.74 0.84 14.63
C ASP A 34 8.58 0.79 13.35
N GLU A 35 9.67 0.02 13.37
CA GLU A 35 10.49 -0.22 12.18
C GLU A 35 9.69 -0.89 11.05
N ILE A 36 8.89 -1.92 11.37
CA ILE A 36 8.03 -2.58 10.39
C ILE A 36 7.04 -1.56 9.82
N ALA A 37 6.29 -0.83 10.64
CA ALA A 37 5.27 0.11 10.18
C ALA A 37 5.83 1.19 9.24
N LEU A 38 6.98 1.76 9.59
CA LEU A 38 7.65 2.76 8.75
C LEU A 38 8.18 2.16 7.45
N GLN A 39 8.77 0.97 7.50
CA GLN A 39 9.30 0.31 6.31
C GLN A 39 8.18 -0.19 5.37
N VAL A 40 7.06 -0.67 5.91
CA VAL A 40 5.87 -1.02 5.13
C VAL A 40 5.35 0.20 4.37
N ASN A 41 5.23 1.35 5.05
CA ASN A 41 4.82 2.61 4.41
C ASN A 41 5.74 2.96 3.23
N ASP A 42 7.05 2.78 3.42
CA ASP A 42 8.01 3.14 2.38
C ASP A 42 7.93 2.17 1.19
N GLU A 43 7.94 0.86 1.45
CA GLU A 43 7.97 -0.16 0.40
C GLU A 43 6.65 -0.29 -0.36
N ILE A 44 5.49 -0.04 0.27
CA ILE A 44 4.20 -0.11 -0.44
C ILE A 44 4.05 1.04 -1.46
N ILE A 45 4.48 2.26 -1.08
CA ILE A 45 4.49 3.40 -2.00
C ILE A 45 5.50 3.18 -3.11
N ASP A 46 6.67 2.60 -2.78
CA ASP A 46 7.66 2.26 -3.79
C ASP A 46 7.13 1.19 -4.75
N ALA A 47 6.43 0.17 -4.24
CA ALA A 47 5.83 -0.88 -5.07
C ALA A 47 4.70 -0.37 -5.97
N ILE A 48 3.82 0.51 -5.50
CA ILE A 48 2.67 0.98 -6.28
C ILE A 48 3.02 2.14 -7.21
N VAL A 49 3.95 3.00 -6.81
CA VAL A 49 4.22 4.27 -7.52
C VAL A 49 5.65 4.33 -8.01
N THR A 50 6.65 4.32 -7.12
CA THR A 50 8.06 4.59 -7.48
C THR A 50 8.61 3.58 -8.49
N ASN A 51 8.29 2.30 -8.33
CA ASN A 51 8.74 1.27 -9.25
C ASN A 51 8.00 1.35 -10.59
N LEU A 52 6.71 1.72 -10.58
CA LEU A 52 5.94 1.91 -11.81
C LEU A 52 6.55 3.01 -12.69
N ILE A 53 6.81 4.18 -12.12
CA ILE A 53 7.29 5.35 -12.86
C ILE A 53 8.70 5.14 -13.45
N HIS A 54 9.50 4.23 -12.90
CA HIS A 54 10.79 3.85 -13.49
C HIS A 54 10.62 3.11 -14.83
N HIS A 55 9.42 2.59 -15.11
CA HIS A 55 9.05 2.03 -16.40
C HIS A 55 8.45 3.08 -17.37
N PHE A 56 8.24 4.32 -16.92
CA PHE A 56 7.76 5.41 -17.78
C PHE A 56 8.93 6.07 -18.52
N PRO A 57 8.71 6.61 -19.73
CA PRO A 57 9.71 7.43 -20.38
C PRO A 57 10.06 8.66 -19.51
N GLU A 58 11.32 9.10 -19.57
CA GLU A 58 11.76 10.33 -18.89
C GLU A 58 10.99 11.54 -19.44
N THR A 59 10.04 12.03 -18.65
CA THR A 59 9.12 13.13 -19.00
C THR A 59 8.79 13.94 -17.72
N ASP A 60 8.33 15.18 -17.87
CA ASP A 60 7.89 16.03 -16.73
C ASP A 60 6.80 15.36 -15.85
N LYS A 61 6.03 14.43 -16.43
CA LYS A 61 5.02 13.64 -15.69
C LYS A 61 5.65 12.67 -14.70
N ARG A 62 6.81 12.08 -15.05
CA ARG A 62 7.57 11.22 -14.15
C ARG A 62 7.99 12.01 -12.91
N GLU A 63 8.60 13.18 -13.10
CA GLU A 63 9.01 14.06 -11.99
C GLU A 63 7.81 14.48 -11.11
N THR A 64 6.67 14.83 -11.73
CA THR A 64 5.46 15.20 -10.99
C THR A 64 4.92 14.04 -10.15
N THR A 65 4.98 12.82 -10.68
CA THR A 65 4.52 11.60 -9.99
C THR A 65 5.49 11.20 -8.86
N GLU A 66 6.80 11.37 -9.07
CA GLU A 66 7.84 11.19 -8.04
C GLU A 66 7.61 12.12 -6.85
N LYS A 67 7.37 13.41 -7.10
CA LYS A 67 7.09 14.40 -6.05
C LYS A 67 5.85 14.04 -5.25
N LEU A 68 4.79 13.56 -5.91
CA LEU A 68 3.59 13.11 -5.24
C LEU A 68 3.85 11.88 -4.35
N ALA A 69 4.56 10.87 -4.87
CA ALA A 69 4.93 9.68 -4.09
C ALA A 69 5.74 10.08 -2.84
N GLY A 70 6.73 10.96 -3.01
CA GLY A 70 7.53 11.50 -1.92
C GLY A 70 6.68 12.27 -0.89
N PHE A 71 5.69 13.05 -1.34
CA PHE A 71 4.77 13.76 -0.46
C PHE A 71 3.91 12.80 0.38
N VAL A 72 3.31 11.78 -0.24
CA VAL A 72 2.50 10.77 0.48
C VAL A 72 3.37 10.03 1.49
N LYS A 73 4.54 9.52 1.05
CA LYS A 73 5.51 8.83 1.90
C LYS A 73 5.90 9.67 3.11
N SER A 74 6.26 10.94 2.90
CA SER A 74 6.66 11.86 3.98
C SER A 74 5.51 12.18 4.93
N SER A 75 4.29 12.37 4.40
CA SER A 75 3.11 12.71 5.21
C SER A 75 2.70 11.56 6.12
N VAL A 76 2.68 10.33 5.60
CA VAL A 76 2.35 9.14 6.39
C VAL A 76 3.47 8.81 7.37
N HIS A 77 4.74 8.93 6.95
CA HIS A 77 5.88 8.78 7.85
C HIS A 77 5.82 9.76 9.03
N PHE A 78 5.49 11.03 8.78
CA PHE A 78 5.29 12.02 9.85
C PHE A 78 4.14 11.63 10.78
N LEU A 79 2.99 11.21 10.23
CA LEU A 79 1.85 10.77 11.03
C LEU A 79 2.23 9.58 11.92
N LEU A 80 2.83 8.53 11.35
CA LEU A 80 3.30 7.35 12.07
C LEU A 80 4.30 7.74 13.16
N SER A 81 5.42 8.35 12.80
CA SER A 81 6.54 8.60 13.72
C SER A 81 6.28 9.67 14.78
N LYS A 82 5.42 10.66 14.51
CA LYS A 82 5.19 11.79 15.43
C LYS A 82 3.88 11.71 16.20
N GLN A 83 2.87 11.03 15.67
CA GLN A 83 1.52 11.08 16.25
C GLN A 83 1.07 9.73 16.79
N LEU A 84 1.36 8.64 16.07
CA LEU A 84 0.71 7.35 16.29
C LEU A 84 1.60 6.33 16.99
N LEU A 85 2.82 6.15 16.51
CA LEU A 85 3.76 5.21 17.07
C LEU A 85 4.33 5.77 18.37
N SER A 86 4.23 4.98 19.43
CA SER A 86 4.78 5.28 20.74
C SER A 86 5.14 4.01 21.48
N LYS A 87 5.93 4.14 22.56
CA LYS A 87 6.14 3.03 23.49
C LYS A 87 4.79 2.42 23.89
N ALA A 88 4.71 1.10 23.83
CA ALA A 88 3.51 0.36 24.17
C ALA A 88 3.89 -0.98 24.80
N PRO A 89 3.05 -1.54 25.69
CA PRO A 89 3.26 -2.86 26.25
C PRO A 89 3.04 -3.96 25.18
N ASN A 90 3.68 -5.12 25.36
CA ASN A 90 3.73 -6.17 24.34
C ASN A 90 2.34 -6.73 23.98
N ASP A 91 1.36 -6.73 24.90
CA ASP A 91 -0.02 -7.13 24.62
C ASP A 91 -0.69 -6.25 23.56
N VAL A 92 -0.43 -4.94 23.57
CA VAL A 92 -0.85 -4.01 22.50
C VAL A 92 -0.04 -4.29 21.23
N VAL A 93 1.29 -4.40 21.33
CA VAL A 93 2.16 -4.63 20.15
C VAL A 93 1.78 -5.91 19.39
N ARG A 94 1.35 -6.96 20.09
CA ARG A 94 0.89 -8.21 19.49
C ARG A 94 -0.26 -8.03 18.50
N GLN A 95 -1.12 -7.03 18.69
CA GLN A 95 -2.19 -6.73 17.75
C GLN A 95 -1.61 -6.26 16.41
N SER A 96 -0.65 -5.34 16.45
CA SER A 96 0.06 -4.86 15.25
C SER A 96 0.87 -5.98 14.57
N ILE A 97 1.52 -6.86 15.35
CA ILE A 97 2.24 -8.03 14.80
C ILE A 97 1.25 -8.99 14.12
N THR A 98 0.08 -9.23 14.72
CA THR A 98 -0.97 -10.07 14.12
C THR A 98 -1.49 -9.46 12.82
N PHE A 99 -1.65 -8.14 12.77
CA PHE A 99 -2.01 -7.45 11.53
C PHE A 99 -0.93 -7.64 10.45
N SER A 100 0.36 -7.48 10.79
CA SER A 100 1.46 -7.71 9.83
C SER A 100 1.53 -9.18 9.36
N GLU A 101 1.26 -10.13 10.26
CA GLU A 101 1.16 -11.55 9.95
C GLU A 101 0.01 -11.83 8.98
N GLN A 102 -1.17 -11.25 9.20
CA GLN A 102 -2.33 -11.37 8.32
C GLN A 102 -2.13 -10.70 6.96
N SER A 103 -1.25 -9.70 6.89
CA SER A 103 -0.89 -9.00 5.65
C SER A 103 0.16 -9.76 4.84
N LEU A 104 0.78 -10.81 5.40
CA LEU A 104 1.84 -11.60 4.78
C LEU A 104 1.29 -12.94 4.26
N PHE A 105 1.43 -13.19 2.97
CA PHE A 105 0.94 -14.42 2.32
C PHE A 105 1.91 -14.92 1.25
N LYS A 106 1.69 -16.13 0.75
CA LYS A 106 2.43 -16.68 -0.38
C LYS A 106 1.60 -16.59 -1.65
N ASP A 107 2.21 -16.13 -2.74
CA ASP A 107 1.61 -16.19 -4.07
C ASP A 107 1.54 -17.64 -4.59
N PRO A 108 0.87 -17.89 -5.74
CA PRO A 108 0.81 -19.23 -6.32
C PRO A 108 2.16 -19.85 -6.68
N GLN A 109 3.23 -19.05 -6.78
CA GLN A 109 4.60 -19.50 -7.01
C GLN A 109 5.36 -19.77 -5.69
N GLY A 110 4.71 -19.56 -4.55
CA GLY A 110 5.28 -19.76 -3.22
C GLY A 110 6.14 -18.59 -2.73
N GLN A 111 6.20 -17.47 -3.44
CA GLN A 111 6.94 -16.30 -2.99
C GLN A 111 6.16 -15.51 -1.95
N TRP A 112 6.87 -14.99 -0.95
CA TRP A 112 6.27 -14.12 0.06
C TRP A 112 5.83 -12.79 -0.56
N ARG A 113 4.64 -12.37 -0.17
CA ARG A 113 4.00 -11.12 -0.56
C ARG A 113 3.46 -10.43 0.67
N LEU A 114 3.57 -9.11 0.69
CA LEU A 114 2.97 -8.25 1.69
C LEU A 114 1.89 -7.41 1.00
N GLY A 115 0.69 -7.38 1.58
CA GLY A 115 -0.43 -6.69 0.96
C GLY A 115 -1.74 -6.85 1.73
N GLU A 116 -2.85 -6.92 1.00
CA GLU A 116 -4.19 -7.02 1.58
C GLU A 116 -5.09 -7.91 0.73
N ALA A 117 -6.14 -8.45 1.36
CA ALA A 117 -7.25 -9.02 0.64
C ALA A 117 -8.04 -7.91 -0.07
N LEU A 118 -8.47 -8.18 -1.29
CA LEU A 118 -9.29 -7.26 -2.09
C LEU A 118 -10.60 -7.92 -2.47
N ASP A 119 -11.58 -7.09 -2.84
CA ASP A 119 -12.81 -7.57 -3.45
C ASP A 119 -12.52 -8.29 -4.77
N ASP A 120 -13.06 -9.50 -4.93
CA ASP A 120 -12.83 -10.34 -6.11
C ASP A 120 -13.27 -9.64 -7.42
N SER A 121 -14.34 -8.83 -7.37
CA SER A 121 -14.84 -8.09 -8.53
C SER A 121 -13.91 -6.94 -8.93
N LEU A 122 -13.29 -6.28 -7.95
CA LEU A 122 -12.28 -5.25 -8.20
C LEU A 122 -11.05 -5.84 -8.91
N VAL A 123 -10.50 -6.94 -8.41
CA VAL A 123 -9.33 -7.58 -9.03
C VAL A 123 -9.66 -8.12 -10.41
N THR A 124 -10.83 -8.73 -10.59
CA THR A 124 -11.29 -9.19 -11.90
C THR A 124 -11.40 -8.01 -12.90
N THR A 125 -11.96 -6.89 -12.46
CA THR A 125 -12.13 -5.68 -13.28
C THR A 125 -10.78 -5.09 -13.69
N LEU A 126 -9.85 -4.94 -12.74
CA LEU A 126 -8.50 -4.44 -13.01
C LEU A 126 -7.75 -5.36 -13.99
N LYS A 127 -7.76 -6.68 -13.76
CA LYS A 127 -7.12 -7.65 -14.67
C LYS A 127 -7.70 -7.60 -16.08
N HIS A 128 -9.02 -7.46 -16.20
CA HIS A 128 -9.67 -7.28 -17.49
C HIS A 128 -9.19 -5.99 -18.17
N GLN A 129 -9.19 -4.85 -17.47
CA GLN A 129 -8.70 -3.57 -18.02
C GLN A 129 -7.24 -3.65 -18.44
N PHE A 130 -6.38 -4.32 -17.67
CA PHE A 130 -4.98 -4.55 -18.03
C PHE A 130 -4.85 -5.38 -19.30
N ALA A 131 -5.62 -6.45 -19.44
CA ALA A 131 -5.63 -7.27 -20.66
C ALA A 131 -6.05 -6.46 -21.89
N GLN A 132 -7.07 -5.59 -21.77
CA GLN A 132 -7.51 -4.71 -22.86
C GLN A 132 -6.41 -3.72 -23.27
N ILE A 133 -5.69 -3.13 -22.29
CA ILE A 133 -4.56 -2.24 -22.55
C ILE A 133 -3.45 -3.00 -23.31
N GLN A 134 -3.13 -4.22 -22.90
CA GLN A 134 -2.10 -5.04 -23.55
C GLN A 134 -2.49 -5.42 -24.97
N ALA A 135 -3.76 -5.75 -25.21
CA ALA A 135 -4.33 -6.00 -26.53
C ALA A 135 -4.36 -4.74 -27.42
N GLY A 136 -4.12 -3.55 -26.86
CA GLY A 136 -4.13 -2.29 -27.58
C GLY A 136 -5.53 -1.76 -27.90
N GLU A 137 -6.53 -2.22 -27.15
CA GLU A 137 -7.91 -1.78 -27.27
C GLU A 137 -8.09 -0.34 -26.79
N LYS A 138 -9.20 0.28 -27.21
CA LYS A 138 -9.61 1.58 -26.68
C LYS A 138 -10.24 1.39 -25.31
N ILE A 139 -9.56 1.85 -24.27
CA ILE A 139 -10.04 1.75 -22.89
C ILE A 139 -10.81 3.00 -22.43
N ASN A 140 -11.71 2.81 -21.48
CA ASN A 140 -12.34 3.90 -20.76
C ASN A 140 -11.43 4.33 -19.59
N LEU A 141 -10.67 5.41 -19.78
CA LEU A 141 -9.73 5.91 -18.77
C LEU A 141 -10.41 6.41 -17.50
N HIS A 142 -11.67 6.86 -17.58
CA HIS A 142 -12.43 7.23 -16.38
C HIS A 142 -12.79 5.99 -15.56
N ALA A 143 -13.23 4.90 -16.19
CA ALA A 143 -13.50 3.64 -15.50
C ALA A 143 -12.23 3.02 -14.88
N LEU A 144 -11.09 3.15 -15.57
CA LEU A 144 -9.79 2.76 -15.03
C LEU A 144 -9.45 3.59 -13.78
N ALA A 145 -9.64 4.91 -13.84
CA ALA A 145 -9.41 5.80 -12.70
C ALA A 145 -10.27 5.42 -11.49
N GLU A 146 -11.56 5.13 -11.67
CA GLU A 146 -12.43 4.67 -10.58
C GLU A 146 -11.97 3.33 -9.98
N SER A 147 -11.53 2.39 -10.81
CA SER A 147 -10.99 1.10 -10.32
C SER A 147 -9.73 1.31 -9.47
N TYR A 148 -8.84 2.22 -9.88
CA TYR A 148 -7.67 2.60 -9.10
C TYR A 148 -8.01 3.34 -7.81
N LYS A 149 -9.08 4.16 -7.78
CA LYS A 149 -9.54 4.80 -6.54
C LYS A 149 -10.05 3.80 -5.52
N MET A 150 -10.80 2.79 -5.98
CA MET A 150 -11.26 1.70 -5.13
C MET A 150 -10.09 0.91 -4.54
N PHE A 151 -9.10 0.57 -5.38
CA PHE A 151 -7.87 -0.09 -4.94
C PHE A 151 -7.10 0.78 -3.92
N ALA A 152 -6.80 2.03 -4.26
CA ALA A 152 -6.07 2.92 -3.39
C ALA A 152 -6.80 3.16 -2.05
N GLU A 153 -8.12 3.27 -2.07
CA GLU A 153 -8.90 3.41 -0.85
C GLU A 153 -8.83 2.16 0.03
N ALA A 154 -8.98 0.96 -0.53
CA ALA A 154 -8.82 -0.30 0.21
C ALA A 154 -7.43 -0.36 0.88
N THR A 155 -6.38 -0.05 0.12
CA THR A 155 -5.01 -0.15 0.61
C THR A 155 -4.69 0.89 1.68
N VAL A 156 -5.16 2.12 1.51
CA VAL A 156 -5.03 3.16 2.54
C VAL A 156 -5.83 2.78 3.80
N ARG A 157 -7.04 2.22 3.67
CA ARG A 157 -7.82 1.76 4.82
C ARG A 157 -7.11 0.62 5.56
N HIS A 158 -6.62 -0.39 4.86
CA HIS A 158 -5.89 -1.50 5.50
C HIS A 158 -4.66 -0.98 6.28
N TYR A 159 -3.79 -0.20 5.64
CA TYR A 159 -2.52 0.21 6.25
C TYR A 159 -2.57 1.47 7.13
N MET A 160 -3.59 2.33 7.00
CA MET A 160 -3.73 3.54 7.83
C MET A 160 -4.94 3.54 8.75
N HIS A 161 -6.02 2.82 8.45
CA HIS A 161 -7.15 2.73 9.39
C HIS A 161 -7.01 1.47 10.24
N ASP A 162 -6.95 0.30 9.62
CA ASP A 162 -6.99 -0.98 10.35
C ASP A 162 -5.71 -1.19 11.16
N PHE A 163 -4.54 -0.89 10.59
CA PHE A 163 -3.29 -0.88 11.35
C PHE A 163 -3.35 0.09 12.54
N ASN A 164 -3.84 1.31 12.37
CA ASN A 164 -3.90 2.30 13.46
C ASN A 164 -4.88 1.88 14.55
N HIS A 165 -5.89 1.08 14.21
CA HIS A 165 -6.80 0.46 15.18
C HIS A 165 -6.14 -0.65 16.02
N THR A 166 -4.98 -1.18 15.61
CA THR A 166 -4.16 -2.07 16.44
C THR A 166 -3.34 -1.32 17.50
N LEU A 167 -3.24 0.01 17.36
CA LEU A 167 -2.50 0.85 18.28
C LEU A 167 -3.42 1.27 19.44
N ASP A 168 -2.89 1.35 20.65
CA ASP A 168 -3.61 1.85 21.82
C ASP A 168 -3.68 3.39 21.81
N LEU A 169 -4.39 3.91 20.81
CA LEU A 169 -4.63 5.35 20.65
C LEU A 169 -5.79 5.76 21.54
N GLY A 170 -5.55 6.71 22.44
CA GLY A 170 -6.61 7.43 23.13
C GLY A 170 -7.54 8.15 22.13
N MET A 171 -8.77 8.47 22.56
CA MET A 171 -9.84 8.97 21.68
C MET A 171 -9.46 10.15 20.77
N ILE A 172 -8.62 11.07 21.27
CA ILE A 172 -8.18 12.25 20.49
C ILE A 172 -7.27 11.82 19.33
N LYS A 173 -6.26 10.99 19.61
CA LYS A 173 -5.32 10.49 18.58
C LYS A 173 -6.03 9.60 17.57
N ARG A 174 -6.99 8.79 18.02
CA ARG A 174 -7.81 7.96 17.13
C ARG A 174 -8.59 8.81 16.12
N LYS A 175 -9.33 9.82 16.59
CA LYS A 175 -10.02 10.75 15.69
C LYS A 175 -9.07 11.47 14.73
N ALA A 176 -7.92 11.93 15.22
CA ALA A 176 -6.92 12.58 14.37
C ALA A 176 -6.36 11.62 13.29
N SER A 177 -6.13 10.35 13.65
CA SER A 177 -5.76 9.28 12.72
C SER A 177 -6.83 9.09 11.64
N ASP A 178 -8.11 8.99 12.02
CA ASP A 178 -9.20 8.78 11.06
C ASP A 178 -9.33 9.95 10.07
N LEU A 179 -9.21 11.18 10.56
CA LEU A 179 -9.16 12.37 9.70
C LEU A 179 -7.93 12.35 8.78
N GLY A 180 -6.77 11.93 9.28
CA GLY A 180 -5.55 11.77 8.49
C GLY A 180 -5.71 10.75 7.37
N CYS A 181 -6.29 9.59 7.66
CA CYS A 181 -6.62 8.56 6.68
C CYS A 181 -7.55 9.09 5.59
N ALA A 182 -8.66 9.76 5.97
CA ALA A 182 -9.58 10.37 5.01
C ALA A 182 -8.91 11.44 4.13
N ALA A 183 -8.01 12.24 4.69
CA ALA A 183 -7.26 13.24 3.93
C ALA A 183 -6.31 12.59 2.91
N VAL A 184 -5.64 11.50 3.27
CA VAL A 184 -4.78 10.73 2.35
C VAL A 184 -5.59 10.10 1.23
N ILE A 185 -6.72 9.45 1.54
CA ILE A 185 -7.63 8.87 0.53
C ILE A 185 -8.02 9.95 -0.50
N LYS A 186 -8.46 11.12 -0.02
CA LYS A 186 -8.84 12.23 -0.89
C LYS A 186 -7.66 12.73 -1.74
N ALA A 187 -6.47 12.87 -1.17
CA ALA A 187 -5.29 13.32 -1.90
C ALA A 187 -4.90 12.32 -3.01
N VAL A 188 -4.95 11.01 -2.72
CA VAL A 188 -4.67 9.96 -3.69
C VAL A 188 -5.73 9.91 -4.79
N HIS A 189 -7.02 10.08 -4.47
CA HIS A 189 -8.08 10.18 -5.49
C HIS A 189 -7.86 11.36 -6.45
N ILE A 190 -7.52 12.54 -5.91
CA ILE A 190 -7.20 13.72 -6.72
C ILE A 190 -6.01 13.45 -7.64
N ALA A 191 -4.99 12.74 -7.15
CA ALA A 191 -3.84 12.37 -7.96
C ALA A 191 -4.22 11.40 -9.09
N ILE A 192 -5.01 10.37 -8.78
CA ILE A 192 -5.50 9.40 -9.76
C ILE A 192 -6.27 10.12 -10.88
N ASP A 193 -7.18 11.03 -10.52
CA ASP A 193 -7.95 11.83 -11.49
C ASP A 193 -7.08 12.75 -12.36
N LYS A 194 -5.94 13.20 -11.84
CA LYS A 194 -4.98 14.01 -12.60
C LYS A 194 -4.09 13.18 -13.50
N ILE A 195 -3.70 11.98 -13.08
CA ILE A 195 -2.67 11.19 -13.76
C ILE A 195 -3.30 10.24 -14.79
N ILE A 196 -4.24 9.37 -14.37
CA ILE A 196 -4.73 8.26 -15.20
C ILE A 196 -5.36 8.72 -16.52
N PRO A 197 -6.24 9.76 -16.54
CA PRO A 197 -6.83 10.24 -17.79
C PRO A 197 -5.84 10.81 -18.80
N HIS A 198 -4.61 11.14 -18.36
CA HIS A 198 -3.59 11.76 -19.20
C HIS A 198 -2.43 10.81 -19.53
N LEU A 199 -2.53 9.53 -19.19
CA LEU A 199 -1.53 8.54 -19.58
C LEU A 199 -1.60 8.26 -21.08
N ASN A 200 -0.44 8.27 -21.73
CA ASN A 200 -0.31 7.89 -23.13
C ASN A 200 -0.28 6.36 -23.29
N LYS A 201 -0.30 5.87 -24.54
CA LYS A 201 -0.35 4.42 -24.83
C LYS A 201 0.84 3.64 -24.26
N HIS A 202 2.04 4.21 -24.25
CA HIS A 202 3.23 3.56 -23.68
C HIS A 202 3.15 3.49 -22.16
N GLU A 203 2.77 4.60 -21.51
CA GLU A 203 2.60 4.68 -20.06
C GLU A 203 1.50 3.73 -19.57
N LEU A 204 0.36 3.64 -20.29
CA LEU A 204 -0.70 2.70 -19.98
C LEU A 204 -0.24 1.25 -20.06
N LYS A 205 0.53 0.89 -21.09
CA LYS A 205 1.08 -0.47 -21.23
C LYS A 205 2.05 -0.81 -20.09
N ALA A 206 2.95 0.10 -19.75
CA ALA A 206 3.86 -0.07 -18.62
C ALA A 206 3.09 -0.25 -17.30
N LEU A 207 2.05 0.56 -17.09
CA LEU A 207 1.16 0.45 -15.94
C LEU A 207 0.44 -0.89 -15.88
N ALA A 208 -0.16 -1.33 -16.98
CA ALA A 208 -0.87 -2.60 -17.04
C ALA A 208 0.07 -3.80 -16.85
N GLU A 209 1.25 -3.78 -17.47
CA GLU A 209 2.24 -4.86 -17.34
C GLU A 209 2.75 -4.99 -15.90
N TYR A 210 3.17 -3.86 -15.31
CA TYR A 210 3.74 -3.84 -13.98
C TYR A 210 2.69 -4.16 -12.90
N HIS A 211 1.54 -3.48 -12.90
CA HIS A 211 0.52 -3.67 -11.86
C HIS A 211 -0.23 -5.00 -11.97
N ASN A 212 -0.36 -5.60 -13.14
CA ASN A 212 -0.98 -6.93 -13.24
C ASN A 212 -0.21 -7.98 -12.40
N GLY A 213 1.11 -7.82 -12.24
CA GLY A 213 1.94 -8.66 -11.37
C GLY A 213 1.76 -8.45 -9.87
N LEU A 214 0.95 -7.45 -9.45
CA LEU A 214 0.66 -7.14 -8.05
C LEU A 214 -0.70 -7.71 -7.59
N PHE A 215 -1.53 -8.23 -8.50
CA PHE A 215 -2.88 -8.72 -8.18
C PHE A 215 -3.03 -10.23 -8.45
N PHE A 216 -3.68 -10.93 -7.53
CA PHE A 216 -3.79 -12.39 -7.52
C PHE A 216 -5.22 -12.85 -7.16
N HIS A 217 -5.53 -14.11 -7.46
CA HIS A 217 -6.79 -14.79 -7.10
C HIS A 217 -6.50 -16.07 -6.33
#